data_AF-A0A2G5D7J7-F1
#
_entry.id   AF-A0A2G5D7J7-F1
#
_cell.length_a   1.000
_cell.length_b   1.000
_cell.length_c   1.000
_cell.angle_alpha   90.00
_cell.angle_beta   90.00
_cell.angle_gamma   90.00
#
_symmetry.space_group_name_H-M   'P 1'
#
loop_
_entity.id
_entity.type
_entity.pdbx_description
1 polymer ?
#
loop_
_entity_poly.entity_id
_entity_poly.type
_entity_poly.pdbx_seq_one_letter_code
_entity_poly.pdbx_strand_id
1 'polypeptide(L)'
;MRNEVVNWINSHRAETKKSKISWLKGVKTPTCPQQGTTSDCGIYVCKIMESLSREEKLHTGKDFQSDVEELRPTLTYLMLADKEHSWTINKLAKDLD
;
A
#
# COMPACT_ATOMS: atom_id res chain seq x y z
N MET A 1 9.55 2.27 -14.44
CA MET A 1 8.84 2.91 -13.31
C MET A 1 9.33 4.31 -12.94
N ARG A 2 10.55 4.53 -12.38
CA ARG A 2 10.99 5.90 -11.97
C ARG A 2 10.80 6.92 -13.07
N ASN A 3 11.18 6.56 -14.30
CA ASN A 3 11.10 7.49 -15.42
C ASN A 3 9.66 7.77 -15.84
N GLU A 4 8.80 6.77 -15.88
CA GLU A 4 7.37 6.98 -16.14
C GLU A 4 6.73 7.91 -15.10
N VAL A 5 7.04 7.72 -13.81
CA VAL A 5 6.50 8.55 -12.71
C VAL A 5 6.98 9.99 -12.84
N VAL A 6 8.26 10.24 -13.11
CA VAL A 6 8.78 11.61 -13.27
C VAL A 6 8.19 12.28 -14.52
N ASN A 7 8.03 11.54 -15.63
CA ASN A 7 7.35 12.05 -16.83
C ASN A 7 5.91 12.46 -16.52
N TRP A 8 5.15 11.60 -15.83
CA TRP A 8 3.76 11.86 -15.45
C TRP A 8 3.63 13.07 -14.51
N ILE A 9 4.49 13.19 -13.49
CA ILE A 9 4.47 14.35 -12.60
C ILE A 9 4.80 15.64 -13.38
N ASN A 10 5.77 15.59 -14.30
CA ASN A 10 6.15 16.75 -15.10
C ASN A 10 5.07 17.17 -16.10
N SER A 11 4.27 16.24 -16.64
CA SER A 11 3.12 16.60 -17.49
C SER A 11 2.04 17.32 -16.67
N HIS A 12 1.69 16.81 -15.49
CA HIS A 12 0.68 17.42 -14.60
C HIS A 12 1.16 18.72 -13.94
N ARG A 13 2.47 18.91 -13.75
CA ARG A 13 3.03 20.17 -13.24
C ARG A 13 3.05 21.30 -14.26
N ALA A 14 3.16 20.97 -15.55
CA ALA A 14 3.06 21.97 -16.62
C ALA A 14 1.71 22.70 -16.56
N GLU A 15 0.65 22.00 -16.16
CA GLU A 15 -0.70 22.55 -15.98
C GLU A 15 -0.81 23.46 -14.74
N THR A 16 0.01 23.24 -13.71
CA THR A 16 -0.07 23.96 -12.42
C THR A 16 0.98 25.07 -12.24
N LYS A 17 1.71 25.45 -13.30
CA LYS A 17 2.80 26.46 -13.30
C LYS A 17 3.93 26.18 -12.29
N LYS A 18 4.06 24.95 -11.80
CA LYS A 18 5.14 24.54 -10.89
C LYS A 18 6.38 24.14 -11.69
N SER A 19 7.57 24.37 -11.12
CA SER A 19 8.84 24.01 -11.76
C SER A 19 8.97 22.50 -11.99
N LYS A 20 9.56 22.13 -13.14
CA LYS A 20 9.83 20.74 -13.54
C LYS A 20 10.79 20.07 -12.57
N ILE A 21 10.51 18.81 -12.25
CA ILE A 21 11.41 17.96 -11.47
C ILE A 21 12.55 17.51 -12.39
N SER A 22 13.78 17.78 -11.98
CA SER A 22 14.97 17.33 -12.70
C SER A 22 15.19 15.84 -12.50
N TRP A 23 15.45 15.14 -13.61
CA TRP A 23 15.90 13.75 -13.67
C TRP A 23 17.21 13.51 -12.93
N LEU A 24 18.07 14.54 -12.93
CA LEU A 24 19.38 14.52 -12.28
C LEU A 24 19.27 14.60 -10.75
N LYS A 25 18.11 15.01 -10.22
CA LYS A 25 17.88 15.01 -8.78
C LYS A 25 17.67 13.56 -8.35
N GLY A 26 18.61 13.04 -7.56
CA GLY A 26 18.53 11.69 -7.01
C GLY A 26 17.21 11.50 -6.25
N VAL A 27 16.45 10.47 -6.63
CA VAL A 27 15.39 9.96 -5.75
C VAL A 27 16.11 9.32 -4.57
N LYS A 28 15.95 9.92 -3.39
CA LYS A 28 16.43 9.27 -2.16
C LYS A 28 15.58 8.03 -1.97
N THR A 29 16.20 6.87 -1.92
CA THR A 29 15.54 5.67 -1.41
C THR A 29 15.15 5.98 0.02
N PRO A 30 13.85 5.99 0.37
CA PRO A 30 13.45 6.24 1.74
C PRO A 30 14.00 5.12 2.62
N THR A 31 14.46 5.47 3.82
CA THR A 31 14.79 4.49 4.83
C THR A 31 13.48 3.86 5.30
N CYS A 32 13.15 2.68 4.78
CA CYS A 32 11.97 1.91 5.16
C CYS A 32 12.36 0.50 5.61
N PRO A 33 11.51 -0.15 6.42
CA PRO A 33 11.69 -1.55 6.78
C PRO A 33 11.87 -2.40 5.53
N GLN A 34 12.94 -3.19 5.50
CA GLN A 34 13.25 -4.08 4.39
C GLN A 34 12.71 -5.47 4.70
N GLN A 35 12.14 -6.11 3.69
CA GLN A 35 11.68 -7.50 3.78
C GLN A 35 12.83 -8.47 3.48
N GLY A 36 12.82 -9.63 4.14
CA GLY A 36 13.77 -10.71 3.86
C GLY A 36 13.38 -11.59 2.66
N THR A 37 12.09 -11.60 2.30
CA THR A 37 11.53 -12.48 1.25
C THR A 37 10.70 -11.68 0.25
N THR A 38 10.58 -12.15 -0.99
CA THR A 38 9.80 -11.46 -2.02
C THR A 38 8.30 -11.68 -1.90
N SER A 39 7.86 -12.74 -1.21
CA SER A 39 6.44 -13.10 -1.04
C SER A 39 5.65 -12.08 -0.21
N ASP A 40 6.34 -11.29 0.61
CA ASP A 40 5.72 -10.49 1.66
C ASP A 40 5.55 -9.02 1.24
N CYS A 41 5.93 -8.68 0.00
CA CYS A 41 5.93 -7.30 -0.49
C CYS A 41 4.57 -6.63 -0.42
N GLY A 42 3.49 -7.36 -0.70
CA GLY A 42 2.13 -6.82 -0.56
C GLY A 42 1.81 -6.44 0.87
N ILE A 43 2.16 -7.30 1.85
CA ILE A 43 1.86 -7.06 3.27
C ILE A 43 2.71 -5.91 3.81
N TYR A 44 3.99 -5.85 3.44
CA TYR A 44 4.87 -4.74 3.77
C TYR A 44 4.33 -3.41 3.22
N VAL A 45 3.88 -3.38 1.96
CA VAL A 45 3.26 -2.18 1.38
C VAL A 45 2.01 -1.77 2.16
N CYS A 46 1.13 -2.71 2.50
CA CYS A 46 -0.05 -2.43 3.32
C CYS A 46 0.32 -1.80 4.67
N LYS A 47 1.28 -2.40 5.40
CA LYS A 47 1.68 -1.88 6.71
C LYS A 47 2.37 -0.52 6.63
N ILE A 48 3.25 -0.32 5.65
CA ILE A 48 3.90 0.98 5.42
C ILE A 48 2.84 2.05 5.13
N MET A 49 1.87 1.75 4.26
CA MET A 49 0.81 2.72 3.91
C MET A 49 -0.11 3.00 5.10
N GLU A 50 -0.43 2.00 5.91
CA GLU A 50 -1.16 2.20 7.17
C GLU A 50 -0.42 3.20 8.06
N SER A 51 0.84 2.93 8.41
CA SER A 51 1.63 3.81 9.27
C SER A 51 1.76 5.22 8.70
N LEU A 52 2.02 5.36 7.39
CA LEU A 52 2.09 6.67 6.74
C LEU A 52 0.76 7.42 6.79
N SER A 53 -0.37 6.73 6.63
CA SER A 53 -1.70 7.35 6.71
C SER A 53 -2.05 7.85 8.12
N ARG A 54 -1.43 7.27 9.14
CA ARG A 54 -1.54 7.66 10.56
C ARG A 54 -0.51 8.70 10.98
N GLU A 55 0.34 9.17 10.06
CA GLU A 55 1.49 10.03 10.35
C GLU A 55 2.47 9.43 11.38
N GLU A 56 2.48 8.10 11.50
CA GLU A 56 3.37 7.37 12.39
C GLU A 56 4.79 7.30 11.83
N LYS A 57 5.78 7.29 12.72
CA LYS A 57 7.15 6.99 12.31
C LYS A 57 7.23 5.52 11.93
N LEU A 58 7.79 5.24 10.75
CA LEU A 58 8.11 3.87 10.36
C LEU A 58 9.17 3.30 11.32
N HIS A 59 8.77 2.38 12.17
CA HIS A 59 9.68 1.62 13.01
C HIS A 59 10.51 0.70 12.10
N THR A 60 11.84 0.77 12.20
CA THR A 60 12.73 -0.11 11.43
C THR A 60 13.31 -1.16 12.38
N GLY A 61 12.99 -2.44 12.16
CA GLY A 61 13.50 -3.52 13.01
C GLY A 61 12.48 -4.62 13.31
N LYS A 62 12.69 -5.34 14.42
CA LYS A 62 11.90 -6.52 14.83
C LYS A 62 10.42 -6.21 15.05
N ASP A 63 10.09 -5.01 15.53
CA ASP A 63 8.72 -4.60 15.79
C ASP A 63 7.88 -4.57 14.51
N PHE A 64 8.47 -4.07 13.41
CA PHE A 64 7.79 -4.03 12.11
C PHE A 64 7.55 -5.42 11.52
N GLN A 65 8.48 -6.36 11.73
CA GLN A 65 8.30 -7.75 11.32
C GLN A 65 7.14 -8.41 12.07
N SER A 66 7.04 -8.17 13.38
CA SER A 66 5.92 -8.67 14.20
C SER A 66 4.58 -8.13 13.70
N ASP A 67 4.51 -6.83 13.40
CA ASP A 67 3.30 -6.21 12.83
C ASP A 67 2.90 -6.84 11.49
N VAL A 68 3.88 -7.12 10.62
CA VAL A 68 3.64 -7.79 9.33
C VAL A 68 3.13 -9.22 9.52
N GLU A 69 3.68 -9.95 10.49
CA GLU A 69 3.28 -11.31 10.82
C GLU A 69 1.85 -11.36 11.36
N GLU A 70 1.42 -10.38 12.16
CA GLU A 70 0.05 -10.24 12.65
C GLU A 70 -0.93 -9.74 11.57
N LEU A 71 -0.45 -8.89 10.65
CA LEU A 71 -1.28 -8.32 9.60
C LEU A 71 -1.77 -9.40 8.61
N ARG A 72 -0.95 -10.42 8.32
CA ARG A 72 -1.30 -11.49 7.39
C ARG A 72 -2.58 -12.26 7.78
N PRO A 73 -2.68 -12.87 8.98
CA PRO A 73 -3.91 -13.54 9.39
C PRO A 73 -5.09 -12.57 9.52
N THR A 74 -4.84 -11.32 9.94
CA THR A 74 -5.88 -10.29 10.05
C THR A 74 -6.51 -9.97 8.69
N LEU A 75 -5.69 -9.70 7.67
CA LEU A 75 -6.19 -9.46 6.31
C LEU A 75 -6.93 -10.69 5.75
N THR A 76 -6.41 -11.90 6.03
CA THR A 76 -7.08 -13.15 5.63
C THR A 76 -8.47 -13.26 6.23
N TYR A 77 -8.60 -13.00 7.53
CA TYR A 77 -9.88 -13.02 8.23
C TYR A 77 -10.87 -11.99 7.64
N LEU A 78 -10.42 -10.75 7.45
CA LEU A 78 -11.27 -9.70 6.88
C LEU A 78 -11.75 -10.03 5.46
N MET A 79 -10.88 -10.58 4.61
CA MET A 79 -11.24 -10.99 3.26
C MET A 79 -12.24 -12.16 3.24
N LEU A 80 -12.16 -13.08 4.20
CA LEU A 80 -13.12 -14.17 4.34
C LEU A 80 -14.48 -13.65 4.82
N ALA A 81 -14.49 -12.80 5.85
CA ALA A 81 -15.70 -12.20 6.37
C ALA A 81 -16.45 -11.36 5.31
N ASP A 82 -15.72 -10.58 4.51
CA ASP A 82 -16.30 -9.80 3.40
C ASP A 82 -16.94 -10.70 2.34
N LYS A 83 -16.27 -11.81 1.98
CA LYS A 83 -16.83 -12.80 1.04
C LYS A 83 -18.09 -13.46 1.57
N GLU A 84 -18.11 -13.86 2.85
CA GLU A 84 -19.29 -14.45 3.48
C GLU A 84 -20.47 -13.46 3.51
N HIS A 85 -20.19 -12.19 3.81
CA HIS A 85 -21.21 -11.14 3.77
C HIS A 85 -21.77 -10.94 2.35
N SER A 86 -20.89 -10.86 1.35
CA SER A 86 -21.29 -10.74 -0.06
C SER A 86 -22.12 -11.94 -0.53
N TRP A 87 -21.74 -13.16 -0.15
CA TRP A 87 -22.51 -14.37 -0.45
C TRP A 87 -23.90 -14.34 0.17
N THR A 88 -24.00 -13.89 1.43
CA THR A 88 -25.27 -13.78 2.14
C THR A 88 -26.21 -12.79 1.44
N ILE A 89 -25.70 -11.61 1.05
CA ILE A 89 -26.47 -10.62 0.28
C ILE A 89 -26.95 -11.21 -1.04
N ASN A 90 -26.07 -11.84 -1.81
CA ASN A 90 -26.41 -12.39 -3.13
C ASN A 90 -27.42 -13.53 -3.04
N LYS A 91 -27.38 -14.33 -1.97
CA LYS A 91 -28.38 -15.38 -1.71
C LYS A 91 -29.75 -14.77 -1.42
N LEU A 92 -29.82 -13.80 -0.51
CA LEU A 92 -31.05 -13.08 -0.18
C LEU A 92 -31.67 -12.41 -1.40
N ALA A 93 -30.85 -11.80 -2.27
CA ALA A 93 -31.33 -11.17 -3.50
C ALA A 93 -31.98 -12.18 -4.47
N LYS A 94 -31.40 -13.38 -4.61
CA LYS A 94 -31.97 -14.46 -5.44
C LYS A 94 -33.24 -15.09 -4.87
N ASP A 95 -33.37 -15.11 -3.54
CA ASP A 95 -34.55 -15.66 -2.86
C ASP A 95 -35.75 -14.68 -2.87
N LEU A 96 -35.54 -13.43 -3.31
CA LEU A 96 -36.56 -12.37 -3.42
C LEU A 96 -37.09 -12.17 -4.86
N ASP A 97 -36.46 -12.78 -5.86
CA ASP A 97 -36.92 -12.84 -7.27
C ASP A 97 -37.80 -14.08 -7.52
#